data_AF-A0A9D8B1X4-F1
#
_entry.id   AF-A0A9D8B1X4-F1
#
_cell.length_a   1.000
_cell.length_b   1.000
_cell.length_c   1.000
_cell.angle_alpha   90.00
_cell.angle_beta   90.00
_cell.angle_gamma   90.00
#
_symmetry.space_group_name_H-M   'P 1'
#
loop_
_entity.id
_entity.type
_entity.pdbx_description
1 polymer ?
#
loop_
_entity_poly.entity_id
_entity_poly.type
_entity_poly.pdbx_seq_one_letter_code
_entity_poly.pdbx_strand_id
1 'polypeptide(L)'
;MQRLIVGDIHGCWIELQELLDKAGLSDGDEIIAIGDFVDRGPDSPRVLDFFRTQPNARAIQGNHERKHVRSSRGEVKAALSQRITRQQLGDAYSNALVFFESLLLYLEFPEANIVHGYWEPGLPITEQRETVLAGTMGGEKHLRENYDRPWYELYDDDKPIIVGHHDYVRNRQPFVYRDRVFAIDTSCCHGGALTGITLPDFQFVSVPSRADYWREMRSAFKPFKPEREPVVWDEEDEQVLALMRDHVSREHERTVGRQKTAFDELSSREQGKVYAEFIGSRRAPQAFLLHLARRGELTIEKMQRALQNPDRARKIAADWGVLNEEDVEDGLDK
;
A
#
# COMPACT_ATOMS: atom_id res chain seq x y z
N MET A 1 17.61 -31.62 -17.59
CA MET A 1 17.42 -30.31 -16.93
C MET A 1 15.94 -30.15 -16.74
N GLN A 2 15.50 -30.25 -15.49
CA GLN A 2 14.15 -29.99 -15.06
C GLN A 2 13.99 -28.49 -14.73
N ARG A 3 12.77 -28.00 -14.79
CA ARG A 3 12.43 -26.66 -14.29
C ARG A 3 11.30 -26.79 -13.29
N LEU A 4 11.42 -26.16 -12.13
CA LEU A 4 10.33 -25.99 -11.19
C LEU A 4 9.78 -24.57 -11.33
N ILE A 5 8.54 -24.47 -11.80
CA ILE A 5 7.80 -23.21 -11.80
C ILE A 5 7.03 -23.14 -10.48
N VAL A 6 7.26 -22.10 -9.70
CA VAL A 6 6.69 -21.90 -8.36
C VAL A 6 5.62 -20.82 -8.42
N GLY A 7 4.44 -21.11 -7.87
CA GLY A 7 3.32 -20.17 -7.72
C GLY A 7 3.62 -19.01 -6.78
N ASP A 8 2.60 -18.20 -6.48
CA ASP A 8 2.69 -16.97 -5.69
C ASP A 8 3.25 -17.25 -4.27
N ILE A 9 4.52 -16.87 -4.06
CA ILE A 9 5.27 -17.18 -2.82
C ILE A 9 4.91 -16.19 -1.72
N HIS A 10 4.74 -14.90 -2.05
CA HIS A 10 4.37 -13.85 -1.11
C HIS A 10 5.19 -13.88 0.19
N GLY A 11 6.52 -13.95 0.12
CA GLY A 11 7.38 -13.95 1.31
C GLY A 11 7.26 -15.19 2.23
N CYS A 12 6.60 -16.26 1.78
CA CYS A 12 6.48 -17.53 2.51
C CYS A 12 7.76 -18.36 2.34
N TRP A 13 8.86 -17.86 2.92
CA TRP A 13 10.20 -18.43 2.78
C TRP A 13 10.28 -19.89 3.22
N ILE A 14 9.61 -20.25 4.32
CA ILE A 14 9.66 -21.60 4.87
C ILE A 14 9.00 -22.60 3.90
N GLU A 15 7.84 -22.24 3.37
CA GLU A 15 7.13 -23.04 2.37
C GLU A 15 7.93 -23.14 1.07
N LEU A 16 8.64 -22.09 0.66
CA LEU A 16 9.55 -22.18 -0.49
C LEU A 16 10.63 -23.24 -0.26
N GLN A 17 11.31 -23.22 0.90
CA GLN A 17 12.33 -24.22 1.21
C GLN A 17 11.76 -25.65 1.20
N GLU A 18 10.62 -25.87 1.87
CA GLU A 18 9.97 -27.18 1.90
C GLU A 18 9.53 -27.65 0.51
N LEU A 19 9.06 -26.74 -0.34
CA LEU A 19 8.70 -27.07 -1.72
C LEU A 19 9.93 -27.51 -2.52
N LEU A 20 11.05 -26.79 -2.40
CA LEU A 20 12.31 -27.11 -3.09
C LEU A 20 12.85 -28.48 -2.64
N ASP A 21 12.85 -28.75 -1.33
CA ASP A 21 13.25 -30.04 -0.77
C ASP A 21 12.36 -31.18 -1.31
N LYS A 22 11.05 -30.94 -1.40
CA LYS A 22 10.08 -31.92 -1.89
C LYS A 22 10.16 -32.14 -3.41
N ALA A 23 10.56 -31.12 -4.17
CA ALA A 23 10.67 -31.22 -5.63
C ALA A 23 11.83 -32.10 -6.09
N GLY A 24 12.83 -32.37 -5.22
CA GLY A 24 13.93 -33.28 -5.52
C GLY A 24 14.84 -32.80 -6.65
N LEU A 25 15.03 -31.49 -6.75
CA LEU A 25 15.84 -30.87 -7.80
C LEU A 25 17.31 -31.29 -7.71
N SER A 26 17.95 -31.44 -8.87
CA SER A 26 19.37 -31.73 -9.02
C SER A 26 20.17 -30.47 -9.38
N ASP A 27 21.50 -30.57 -9.26
CA ASP A 27 22.42 -29.54 -9.72
C ASP A 27 22.21 -29.26 -11.22
N GLY A 28 21.82 -28.03 -11.53
CA GLY A 28 21.55 -27.57 -12.90
C GLY A 28 20.07 -27.46 -13.28
N ASP A 29 19.15 -27.88 -12.41
CA ASP A 29 17.72 -27.62 -12.60
C ASP A 29 17.38 -26.16 -12.31
N GLU A 30 16.37 -25.59 -12.98
CA GLU A 30 16.01 -24.18 -12.82
C GLU A 30 14.81 -23.99 -11.89
N ILE A 31 14.83 -22.91 -11.11
CA ILE A 31 13.75 -22.52 -10.20
C ILE A 31 13.19 -21.19 -10.69
N ILE A 32 11.89 -21.14 -10.97
CA ILE A 32 11.25 -19.99 -11.60
C ILE A 32 10.05 -19.56 -10.77
N ALA A 33 10.12 -18.40 -10.10
CA ALA A 33 8.93 -17.80 -9.50
C ALA A 33 8.05 -17.15 -10.57
N ILE A 34 6.74 -17.40 -10.51
CA ILE A 34 5.77 -16.90 -11.48
C ILE A 34 5.25 -15.48 -11.17
N GLY A 35 6.03 -14.69 -10.42
CA GLY A 35 5.61 -13.37 -9.89
C GLY A 35 5.05 -13.45 -8.48
N ASP A 36 4.71 -12.30 -7.91
CA ASP A 36 4.12 -12.15 -6.57
C ASP A 36 4.90 -12.93 -5.49
N PHE A 37 6.24 -12.86 -5.56
CA PHE A 37 7.13 -13.56 -4.64
C PHE A 37 7.43 -12.74 -3.39
N VAL A 38 7.19 -11.43 -3.42
CA VAL A 38 7.21 -10.55 -2.23
C VAL A 38 5.79 -10.20 -1.78
N ASP A 39 5.70 -9.38 -0.73
CA ASP A 39 4.45 -8.94 -0.10
C ASP A 39 3.69 -9.99 0.68
N ARG A 40 2.84 -9.49 1.61
CA ARG A 40 1.90 -10.24 2.45
C ARG A 40 2.52 -11.14 3.51
N GLY A 41 3.45 -12.03 3.16
CA GLY A 41 4.08 -12.95 4.10
C GLY A 41 5.22 -12.35 4.92
N PRO A 42 5.78 -13.15 5.83
CA PRO A 42 6.66 -12.66 6.88
C PRO A 42 8.09 -12.38 6.42
N ASP A 43 8.53 -12.99 5.31
CA ASP A 43 9.95 -13.02 4.95
C ASP A 43 10.19 -12.74 3.45
N SER A 44 9.59 -11.66 2.95
CA SER A 44 9.92 -11.14 1.61
C SER A 44 11.41 -10.87 1.39
N PRO A 45 12.20 -10.39 2.38
CA PRO A 45 13.64 -10.21 2.20
C PRO A 45 14.38 -11.48 1.82
N ARG A 46 14.15 -12.63 2.50
CA ARG A 46 14.84 -13.88 2.14
C ARG A 46 14.41 -14.44 0.79
N VAL A 47 13.12 -14.36 0.45
CA VAL A 47 12.65 -14.79 -0.87
C VAL A 47 13.27 -13.94 -1.97
N LEU A 48 13.32 -12.61 -1.79
CA LEU A 48 13.98 -11.71 -2.73
C LEU A 48 15.47 -12.01 -2.87
N ASP A 49 16.18 -12.20 -1.76
CA ASP A 49 17.62 -12.49 -1.77
C ASP A 49 17.90 -13.78 -2.57
N PHE A 50 17.13 -14.84 -2.32
CA PHE A 50 17.22 -16.10 -3.04
C PHE A 50 17.15 -15.92 -4.57
N PHE A 51 16.12 -15.25 -5.09
CA PHE A 51 15.98 -15.04 -6.54
C PHE A 51 16.98 -14.04 -7.13
N ARG A 52 17.68 -13.25 -6.30
CA ARG A 52 18.76 -12.38 -6.76
C ARG A 52 20.12 -13.07 -6.80
N THR A 53 20.39 -13.98 -5.87
CA THR A 53 21.74 -14.53 -5.67
C THR A 53 21.90 -15.93 -6.20
N GLN A 54 20.82 -16.73 -6.27
CA GLN A 54 20.90 -18.12 -6.67
C GLN A 54 21.02 -18.23 -8.21
N PRO A 55 22.12 -18.78 -8.76
CA PRO A 55 22.40 -18.73 -10.20
C PRO A 55 21.37 -19.43 -11.10
N ASN A 56 20.72 -20.48 -10.59
CA ASN A 56 19.69 -21.24 -11.27
C ASN A 56 18.27 -20.81 -10.87
N ALA A 57 18.11 -19.72 -10.13
CA ALA A 57 16.81 -19.16 -9.79
C ALA A 57 16.54 -17.87 -10.57
N ARG A 58 15.30 -17.71 -11.03
CA ARG A 58 14.82 -16.48 -11.67
C ARG A 58 13.36 -16.24 -11.33
N ALA A 59 12.87 -15.04 -11.60
CA ALA A 59 11.47 -14.68 -11.40
C ALA A 59 10.95 -13.89 -12.60
N ILE A 60 9.65 -13.94 -12.83
CA ILE A 60 8.94 -12.98 -13.68
C ILE A 60 8.21 -11.94 -12.80
N GLN A 61 7.78 -10.85 -13.41
CA GLN A 61 7.13 -9.74 -12.72
C GLN A 61 5.64 -10.01 -12.50
N GLY A 62 5.20 -10.03 -11.24
CA GLY A 62 3.78 -10.02 -10.88
C GLY A 62 3.22 -8.62 -10.64
N ASN A 63 1.95 -8.51 -10.27
CA ASN A 63 1.35 -7.20 -9.98
C ASN A 63 1.90 -6.59 -8.70
N HIS A 64 2.40 -7.38 -7.75
CA HIS A 64 2.99 -6.87 -6.52
C HIS A 64 4.34 -6.19 -6.75
N GLU A 65 5.27 -6.83 -7.46
CA GLU A 65 6.56 -6.23 -7.83
C GLU A 65 6.35 -4.98 -8.69
N ARG A 66 5.43 -5.06 -9.67
CA ARG A 66 5.08 -3.92 -10.52
C ARG A 66 4.51 -2.75 -9.70
N LYS A 67 3.70 -3.03 -8.67
CA LYS A 67 3.15 -1.99 -7.79
C LYS A 67 4.22 -1.31 -6.94
N HIS A 68 5.26 -2.04 -6.51
CA HIS A 68 6.41 -1.43 -5.85
C HIS A 68 7.08 -0.36 -6.73
N VAL A 69 7.43 -0.73 -7.97
CA VAL A 69 8.06 0.18 -8.96
C VAL A 69 7.19 1.39 -9.25
N ARG A 70 5.90 1.19 -9.52
CA ARG A 70 4.99 2.30 -9.81
C ARG A 70 4.76 3.21 -8.60
N SER A 71 4.74 2.65 -7.39
CA SER A 71 4.57 3.43 -6.17
C SER A 71 5.80 4.27 -5.81
N SER A 72 7.02 3.80 -6.12
CA SER A 72 8.23 4.60 -5.92
C SER A 72 8.33 5.79 -6.88
N ARG A 73 7.64 5.72 -8.02
CA ARG A 73 7.49 6.81 -9.01
C ARG A 73 6.32 7.76 -8.72
N GLY A 74 5.53 7.48 -7.69
CA GLY A 74 4.34 8.29 -7.35
C GLY A 74 3.13 8.07 -8.27
N GLU A 75 3.17 7.07 -9.17
CA GLU A 75 2.07 6.79 -10.11
C GLU A 75 0.86 6.15 -9.42
N VAL A 76 1.11 5.38 -8.36
CA VAL A 76 0.08 4.69 -7.57
C VAL A 76 0.40 4.76 -6.08
N LYS A 77 -0.63 4.71 -5.24
CA LYS A 77 -0.42 4.61 -3.79
C LYS A 77 0.01 3.19 -3.41
N ALA A 78 1.07 3.09 -2.59
CA ALA A 78 1.47 1.83 -1.97
C ALA A 78 0.33 1.28 -1.09
N ALA A 79 -0.03 0.01 -1.27
CA ALA A 79 -0.96 -0.65 -0.36
C ALA A 79 -0.26 -1.05 0.94
N LEU A 80 -1.03 -1.58 1.88
CA LEU A 80 -0.51 -2.06 3.16
C LEU A 80 0.60 -3.11 2.97
N SER A 81 0.44 -4.03 2.01
CA SER A 81 1.47 -5.04 1.72
C SER A 81 2.79 -4.40 1.29
N GLN A 82 2.76 -3.49 0.31
CA GLN A 82 3.99 -2.80 -0.13
C GLN A 82 4.65 -1.99 0.99
N ARG A 83 3.86 -1.42 1.91
CA ARG A 83 4.38 -0.70 3.08
C ARG A 83 5.06 -1.64 4.08
N ILE A 84 4.46 -2.81 4.32
CA ILE A 84 5.05 -3.87 5.15
C ILE A 84 6.38 -4.33 4.54
N THR A 85 6.39 -4.68 3.26
CA THR A 85 7.58 -5.16 2.56
C THR A 85 8.68 -4.11 2.48
N ARG A 86 8.32 -2.84 2.26
CA ARG A 86 9.27 -1.73 2.33
C ARG A 86 9.91 -1.63 3.72
N GLN A 87 9.14 -1.84 4.78
CA GLN A 87 9.66 -1.85 6.16
C GLN A 87 10.52 -3.10 6.43
N GLN A 88 10.15 -4.27 5.91
CA GLN A 88 10.95 -5.50 6.01
C GLN A 88 12.30 -5.36 5.31
N LEU A 89 12.34 -4.69 4.15
CA LEU A 89 13.55 -4.52 3.35
C LEU A 89 14.47 -3.41 3.86
N GLY A 90 13.93 -2.40 4.55
CA GLY A 90 14.71 -1.27 5.06
C GLY A 90 15.57 -0.61 3.98
N ASP A 91 16.87 -0.49 4.24
CA ASP A 91 17.84 0.13 3.33
C ASP A 91 18.01 -0.63 2.01
N ALA A 92 17.68 -1.93 1.97
CA ALA A 92 17.75 -2.75 0.77
C ALA A 92 16.61 -2.46 -0.23
N TYR A 93 15.61 -1.66 0.15
CA TYR A 93 14.43 -1.41 -0.68
C TYR A 93 14.77 -0.76 -2.04
N SER A 94 15.74 0.16 -2.08
CA SER A 94 16.18 0.78 -3.34
C SER A 94 16.74 -0.24 -4.33
N ASN A 95 17.57 -1.17 -3.84
CA ASN A 95 18.12 -2.25 -4.65
C ASN A 95 17.04 -3.25 -5.07
N ALA A 96 16.03 -3.49 -4.24
CA ALA A 96 14.88 -4.31 -4.58
C ALA A 96 14.11 -3.73 -5.78
N LEU A 97 13.88 -2.41 -5.80
CA LEU A 97 13.20 -1.73 -6.92
C LEU A 97 13.93 -1.92 -8.25
N VAL A 98 15.26 -1.82 -8.25
CA VAL A 98 16.07 -2.05 -9.47
C VAL A 98 15.87 -3.48 -9.98
N PHE A 99 15.84 -4.47 -9.08
CA PHE A 99 15.59 -5.85 -9.46
C PHE A 99 14.17 -6.05 -9.99
N PHE A 100 13.15 -5.52 -9.30
CA PHE A 100 11.76 -5.61 -9.74
C PHE A 100 11.54 -4.99 -11.13
N GLU A 101 12.21 -3.89 -11.44
CA GLU A 101 12.15 -3.23 -12.75
C GLU A 101 12.81 -4.07 -13.85
N SER A 102 13.81 -4.88 -13.51
CA SER A 102 14.51 -5.75 -14.48
C SER A 102 13.78 -7.06 -14.81
N LEU A 103 12.71 -7.40 -14.09
CA LEU A 103 11.98 -8.66 -14.27
C LEU A 103 11.22 -8.67 -15.61
N LEU A 104 11.29 -9.80 -16.31
CA LEU A 104 10.49 -10.06 -17.51
C LEU A 104 9.02 -10.28 -17.14
N LEU A 105 8.11 -9.98 -18.05
CA LEU A 105 6.67 -10.23 -17.86
C LEU A 105 6.27 -11.68 -18.13
N TYR A 106 7.06 -12.39 -18.91
CA TYR A 106 6.80 -13.78 -19.30
C TYR A 106 8.10 -14.51 -19.62
N LEU A 107 8.02 -15.84 -19.67
CA LEU A 107 9.04 -16.72 -20.23
C LEU A 107 8.40 -17.67 -21.23
N GLU A 108 9.13 -18.00 -22.28
CA GLU A 108 8.73 -19.00 -23.26
C GLU A 108 9.67 -20.20 -23.21
N PHE A 109 9.10 -21.38 -23.02
CA PHE A 109 9.80 -22.65 -23.18
C PHE A 109 9.19 -23.45 -24.34
N PRO A 110 9.87 -24.50 -24.83
CA PRO A 110 9.26 -25.44 -25.79
C PRO A 110 7.98 -26.07 -25.25
N GLU A 111 7.91 -26.33 -23.95
CA GLU A 111 6.81 -27.06 -23.30
C GLU A 111 5.64 -26.16 -22.90
N ALA A 112 5.89 -24.92 -22.46
CA ALA A 112 4.86 -24.03 -21.96
C ALA A 112 5.26 -22.55 -21.99
N ASN A 113 4.27 -21.67 -22.03
CA ASN A 113 4.39 -20.25 -21.72
C ASN A 113 4.20 -20.02 -20.22
N ILE A 114 5.01 -19.16 -19.62
CA ILE A 114 4.96 -18.82 -18.20
C ILE A 114 4.61 -17.34 -18.06
N VAL A 115 3.48 -17.05 -17.42
CA VAL A 115 2.93 -15.68 -17.24
C VAL A 115 2.37 -15.57 -15.83
N HIS A 116 2.44 -14.39 -15.20
CA HIS A 116 1.90 -14.25 -13.84
C HIS A 116 0.36 -14.33 -13.79
N GLY A 117 -0.32 -13.46 -14.55
CA GLY A 117 -1.76 -13.23 -14.41
C GLY A 117 -2.63 -13.97 -15.42
N TYR A 118 -2.74 -13.42 -16.63
CA TYR A 118 -3.76 -13.81 -17.60
C TYR A 118 -3.25 -13.80 -19.04
N TRP A 119 -4.15 -14.11 -19.97
CA TRP A 119 -3.93 -14.06 -21.41
C TRP A 119 -5.08 -13.33 -22.11
N GLU A 120 -4.78 -12.53 -23.13
CA GLU A 120 -5.74 -11.90 -24.03
C GLU A 120 -5.88 -12.74 -25.31
N PRO A 121 -7.05 -13.35 -25.58
CA PRO A 121 -7.26 -14.20 -26.76
C PRO A 121 -7.05 -13.46 -28.08
N GLY A 122 -6.51 -14.18 -29.07
CA GLY A 122 -6.27 -13.69 -30.43
C GLY A 122 -4.97 -12.89 -30.61
N LEU A 123 -4.15 -12.77 -29.57
CA LEU A 123 -2.89 -12.05 -29.60
C LEU A 123 -1.71 -12.98 -29.27
N PRO A 124 -0.60 -12.95 -30.05
CA PRO A 124 0.62 -13.65 -29.66
C PRO A 124 1.22 -13.04 -28.38
N ILE A 125 2.05 -13.80 -27.66
CA ILE A 125 2.61 -13.37 -26.36
C ILE A 125 3.33 -12.02 -26.43
N THR A 126 3.96 -11.70 -27.57
CA THR A 126 4.69 -10.45 -27.82
C THR A 126 3.79 -9.21 -27.94
N GLU A 127 2.50 -9.41 -28.20
CA GLU A 127 1.50 -8.33 -28.34
C GLU A 127 0.54 -8.26 -27.14
N GLN A 128 0.71 -9.16 -26.16
CA GLN A 128 -0.08 -9.16 -24.94
C GLN A 128 0.13 -7.86 -24.15
N ARG A 129 -0.95 -7.35 -23.55
CA ARG A 129 -0.86 -6.18 -22.68
C ARG A 129 -0.06 -6.52 -21.42
N GLU A 130 0.89 -5.68 -21.06
CA GLU A 130 1.65 -5.86 -19.81
C GLU A 130 0.75 -5.95 -18.57
N THR A 131 -0.35 -5.20 -18.58
CA THR A 131 -1.33 -5.18 -17.47
C THR A 131 -2.11 -6.49 -17.34
N VAL A 132 -2.27 -7.23 -18.44
CA VAL A 132 -2.89 -8.56 -18.51
C VAL A 132 -1.89 -9.61 -18.04
N LEU A 133 -0.69 -9.62 -18.62
CA LEU A 133 0.37 -10.56 -18.25
C LEU A 133 0.76 -10.45 -16.76
N ALA A 134 0.85 -9.23 -16.24
CA ALA A 134 1.20 -8.99 -14.84
C ALA A 134 0.02 -9.12 -13.87
N GLY A 135 -1.18 -9.55 -14.28
CA GLY A 135 -2.29 -9.75 -13.34
C GLY A 135 -2.79 -8.46 -12.66
N THR A 136 -2.72 -7.31 -13.33
CA THR A 136 -3.18 -6.07 -12.69
C THR A 136 -4.71 -5.96 -12.74
N MET A 137 -5.31 -5.24 -11.79
CA MET A 137 -6.75 -4.91 -11.83
C MET A 137 -7.20 -4.27 -13.16
N GLY A 138 -6.31 -3.53 -13.82
CA GLY A 138 -6.60 -2.92 -15.12
C GLY A 138 -6.69 -3.97 -16.24
N GLY A 139 -5.79 -4.95 -16.24
CA GLY A 139 -5.82 -6.07 -17.19
C GLY A 139 -7.01 -6.99 -16.97
N GLU A 140 -7.31 -7.35 -15.72
CA GLU A 140 -8.51 -8.13 -15.39
C GLU A 140 -9.80 -7.42 -15.83
N LYS A 141 -9.89 -6.11 -15.55
CA LYS A 141 -11.03 -5.28 -15.98
C LYS A 141 -11.16 -5.29 -17.50
N HIS A 142 -10.06 -5.10 -18.22
CA HIS A 142 -10.03 -5.13 -19.69
C HIS A 142 -10.58 -6.45 -20.22
N LEU A 143 -10.11 -7.59 -19.70
CA LEU A 143 -10.59 -8.90 -20.13
C LEU A 143 -12.10 -9.07 -19.88
N ARG A 144 -12.58 -8.69 -18.68
CA ARG A 144 -14.00 -8.78 -18.32
C ARG A 144 -14.91 -7.91 -19.17
N GLU A 145 -14.43 -6.76 -19.65
CA GLU A 145 -15.23 -5.82 -20.45
C GLU A 145 -15.28 -6.18 -21.94
N ASN A 146 -14.26 -6.88 -22.45
CA ASN A 146 -14.12 -7.15 -23.88
C ASN A 146 -14.41 -8.61 -24.27
N TYR A 147 -14.53 -9.52 -23.30
CA TYR A 147 -14.75 -10.94 -23.55
C TYR A 147 -15.93 -11.46 -22.71
N ASP A 148 -16.75 -12.33 -23.31
CA ASP A 148 -17.98 -12.87 -22.72
C ASP A 148 -17.74 -14.10 -21.83
N ARG A 149 -16.54 -14.67 -21.89
CA ARG A 149 -16.12 -15.87 -21.18
C ARG A 149 -14.79 -15.62 -20.45
N PRO A 150 -14.48 -16.42 -19.42
CA PRO A 150 -13.18 -16.36 -18.77
C PRO A 150 -12.05 -16.60 -19.78
N TRP A 151 -10.94 -15.85 -19.63
CA TRP A 151 -9.81 -15.92 -20.56
C TRP A 151 -9.26 -17.33 -20.76
N TYR A 152 -9.26 -18.16 -19.71
CA TYR A 152 -8.72 -19.52 -19.77
C TYR A 152 -9.59 -20.45 -20.64
N GLU A 153 -10.88 -20.12 -20.84
CA GLU A 153 -11.74 -20.83 -21.79
C GLU A 153 -11.46 -20.43 -23.24
N LEU A 154 -10.86 -19.27 -23.42
CA LEU A 154 -10.56 -18.63 -24.70
C LEU A 154 -9.08 -18.74 -25.09
N TYR A 155 -8.25 -19.36 -24.24
CA TYR A 155 -6.82 -19.51 -24.47
C TYR A 155 -6.55 -20.30 -25.76
N ASP A 156 -5.76 -19.72 -26.65
CA ASP A 156 -5.68 -20.10 -28.07
C ASP A 156 -4.25 -20.33 -28.61
N ASP A 157 -3.20 -20.12 -27.80
CA ASP A 157 -1.81 -20.33 -28.21
C ASP A 157 -1.42 -21.82 -28.24
N ASP A 158 -0.63 -22.27 -29.22
CA ASP A 158 -0.28 -23.69 -29.40
C ASP A 158 0.39 -24.35 -28.18
N LYS A 159 1.08 -23.61 -27.32
CA LYS A 159 1.70 -24.15 -26.11
C LYS A 159 0.73 -24.10 -24.93
N PRO A 160 0.79 -25.03 -23.97
CA PRO A 160 0.22 -24.82 -22.65
C PRO A 160 0.71 -23.53 -21.98
N ILE A 161 -0.08 -22.99 -21.06
CA ILE A 161 0.30 -21.86 -20.21
C ILE A 161 0.27 -22.25 -18.73
N ILE A 162 1.28 -21.81 -17.99
CA ILE A 162 1.32 -21.88 -16.52
C ILE A 162 1.13 -20.45 -15.99
N VAL A 163 0.24 -20.28 -15.01
CA VAL A 163 -0.09 -18.98 -14.40
C VAL A 163 -0.19 -19.03 -12.88
N GLY A 164 0.01 -17.88 -12.22
CA GLY A 164 -0.19 -17.67 -10.79
C GLY A 164 -1.41 -16.79 -10.54
N HIS A 165 -1.26 -15.80 -9.66
CA HIS A 165 -2.14 -14.65 -9.40
C HIS A 165 -3.51 -14.93 -8.78
N HIS A 166 -4.15 -16.02 -9.19
CA HIS A 166 -5.48 -16.40 -8.75
C HIS A 166 -5.58 -17.87 -8.35
N ASP A 167 -5.98 -18.10 -7.11
CA ASP A 167 -6.55 -19.36 -6.67
C ASP A 167 -8.01 -19.52 -7.16
N TYR A 168 -8.16 -20.22 -8.29
CA TYR A 168 -9.43 -20.47 -8.96
C TYR A 168 -10.32 -21.49 -8.23
N VAL A 169 -9.75 -22.40 -7.42
CA VAL A 169 -10.50 -23.53 -6.84
C VAL A 169 -10.71 -23.34 -5.32
N ARG A 170 -9.80 -22.63 -4.65
CA ARG A 170 -9.84 -22.29 -3.21
C ARG A 170 -9.91 -23.48 -2.28
N ASN A 171 -9.26 -24.57 -2.67
CA ASN A 171 -9.19 -25.81 -1.90
C ASN A 171 -7.76 -26.36 -1.81
N ARG A 172 -6.74 -25.49 -2.01
CA ARG A 172 -5.31 -25.82 -1.99
C ARG A 172 -4.85 -26.73 -3.15
N GLN A 173 -5.68 -26.93 -4.16
CA GLN A 173 -5.32 -27.66 -5.37
C GLN A 173 -5.09 -26.68 -6.51
N PRO A 174 -4.11 -26.96 -7.41
CA PRO A 174 -3.96 -26.22 -8.63
C PRO A 174 -5.20 -26.39 -9.52
N PHE A 175 -5.45 -25.41 -10.38
CA PHE A 175 -6.51 -25.47 -11.38
C PHE A 175 -5.92 -25.85 -12.74
N VAL A 176 -6.52 -26.87 -13.36
CA VAL A 176 -6.17 -27.30 -14.72
C VAL A 176 -7.39 -27.20 -15.61
N TYR A 177 -7.26 -26.50 -16.73
CA TYR A 177 -8.29 -26.43 -17.75
C TYR A 177 -7.80 -27.07 -19.03
N ARG A 178 -8.45 -28.19 -19.39
CA ARG A 178 -8.26 -28.95 -20.65
C ARG A 178 -6.80 -29.31 -20.95
N ASP A 179 -5.96 -29.53 -19.94
CA ASP A 179 -4.52 -29.79 -20.08
C ASP A 179 -3.76 -28.68 -20.83
N ARG A 180 -4.28 -27.46 -20.77
CA ARG A 180 -3.81 -26.30 -21.55
C ARG A 180 -3.51 -25.09 -20.69
N VAL A 181 -4.27 -24.89 -19.63
CA VAL A 181 -4.06 -23.82 -18.65
C VAL A 181 -3.82 -24.44 -17.29
N PHE A 182 -2.69 -24.12 -16.68
CA PHE A 182 -2.24 -24.62 -15.39
C PHE A 182 -2.07 -23.45 -14.42
N ALA A 183 -3.08 -23.19 -13.58
CA ALA A 183 -2.97 -22.15 -12.55
C ALA A 183 -2.49 -22.76 -11.23
N ILE A 184 -1.37 -22.25 -10.72
CA ILE A 184 -0.63 -22.81 -9.58
C ILE A 184 -0.61 -21.90 -8.34
N ASP A 185 -1.27 -20.73 -8.38
CA ASP A 185 -1.57 -20.01 -7.14
C ASP A 185 -2.59 -20.80 -6.33
N THR A 186 -2.16 -21.22 -5.14
CA THR A 186 -2.96 -21.99 -4.18
C THR A 186 -3.05 -21.28 -2.83
N SER A 187 -2.95 -19.94 -2.86
CA SER A 187 -3.17 -19.04 -1.73
C SER A 187 -2.25 -19.29 -0.53
N CYS A 188 -0.95 -19.51 -0.77
CA CYS A 188 0.03 -19.83 0.27
C CYS A 188 -0.01 -18.84 1.46
N CYS A 189 0.10 -17.53 1.17
CA CYS A 189 0.11 -16.49 2.21
C CYS A 189 -1.21 -16.34 2.98
N HIS A 190 -2.29 -16.99 2.53
CA HIS A 190 -3.62 -16.99 3.14
C HIS A 190 -3.96 -18.32 3.84
N GLY A 191 -2.96 -19.17 4.13
CA GLY A 191 -3.17 -20.47 4.79
C GLY A 191 -3.61 -21.59 3.84
N GLY A 192 -3.38 -21.40 2.53
CA GLY A 192 -3.57 -22.39 1.49
C GLY A 192 -2.39 -23.35 1.38
N ALA A 193 -1.78 -23.44 0.20
CA ALA A 193 -0.55 -24.16 -0.06
C ALA A 193 0.37 -23.33 -0.96
N LEU A 194 1.67 -23.64 -0.95
CA LEU A 194 2.58 -23.25 -2.02
C LEU A 194 2.66 -24.40 -3.01
N THR A 195 2.37 -24.14 -4.27
CA THR A 195 2.38 -25.15 -5.34
C THR A 195 3.37 -24.75 -6.41
N GLY A 196 4.15 -25.72 -6.86
CA GLY A 196 4.93 -25.64 -8.08
C GLY A 196 4.54 -26.74 -9.07
N ILE A 197 5.00 -26.58 -10.31
CA ILE A 197 4.84 -27.54 -11.39
C ILE A 197 6.18 -27.74 -12.08
N THR A 198 6.53 -28.97 -12.39
CA THR A 198 7.79 -29.30 -13.07
C THR A 198 7.61 -29.36 -14.58
N LEU A 199 8.64 -28.95 -15.33
CA LEU A 199 8.76 -29.17 -16.76
C LEU A 199 9.96 -30.09 -17.04
N PRO A 200 9.87 -31.00 -18.04
CA PRO A 200 8.81 -31.08 -19.07
C PRO A 200 7.58 -31.93 -18.71
N ASP A 201 7.52 -32.51 -17.52
CA ASP A 201 6.59 -33.59 -17.14
C ASP A 201 5.26 -33.12 -16.51
N PHE A 202 5.09 -31.82 -16.30
CA PHE A 202 3.88 -31.19 -15.73
C PHE A 202 3.45 -31.79 -14.39
N GLN A 203 4.42 -32.20 -13.54
CA GLN A 203 4.10 -32.78 -12.24
C GLN A 203 3.96 -31.69 -11.18
N PHE A 204 2.86 -31.75 -10.42
CA PHE A 204 2.63 -30.83 -9.32
C PHE A 204 3.39 -31.25 -8.06
N VAL A 205 3.99 -30.26 -7.42
CA VAL A 205 4.58 -30.38 -6.08
C VAL A 205 3.91 -29.33 -5.22
N SER A 206 3.37 -29.70 -4.07
CA SER A 206 2.71 -28.74 -3.17
C SER A 206 3.08 -28.98 -1.71
N VAL A 207 3.20 -27.91 -0.94
CA VAL A 207 3.37 -27.94 0.52
C VAL A 207 2.32 -27.05 1.18
N PRO A 208 1.64 -27.52 2.25
CA PRO A 208 0.62 -26.72 2.93
C PRO A 208 1.26 -25.54 3.65
N SER A 209 0.61 -24.39 3.60
CA SER A 209 1.03 -23.23 4.38
C SER A 209 0.84 -23.47 5.87
N ARG A 210 1.80 -23.02 6.70
CA ARG A 210 1.74 -23.20 8.15
C ARG A 210 0.72 -22.28 8.84
N ALA A 211 0.37 -21.15 8.21
CA ALA A 211 -0.53 -20.15 8.78
C ALA A 211 -1.17 -19.23 7.72
N ASP A 212 -2.17 -18.44 8.13
CA ASP A 212 -2.62 -17.29 7.35
C ASP A 212 -1.70 -16.08 7.67
N TYR A 213 -0.53 -16.09 7.03
CA TYR A 213 0.48 -15.05 7.24
C TYR A 213 -0.03 -13.66 6.95
N TRP A 214 -0.89 -13.48 5.93
CA TRP A 214 -1.39 -12.15 5.61
C TRP A 214 -2.28 -11.58 6.72
N ARG A 215 -3.10 -12.43 7.36
CA ARG A 215 -3.87 -12.02 8.53
C ARG A 215 -2.95 -11.63 9.69
N GLU A 216 -1.91 -12.41 9.95
CA GLU A 216 -0.94 -12.14 11.01
C GLU A 216 -0.17 -10.83 10.77
N MET A 217 0.38 -10.65 9.57
CA MET A 217 1.16 -9.47 9.19
C MET A 217 0.32 -8.19 9.26
N ARG A 218 -0.94 -8.23 8.80
CA ARG A 218 -1.86 -7.09 8.96
C ARG A 218 -2.14 -6.75 10.41
N SER A 219 -2.30 -7.76 11.26
CA SER A 219 -2.58 -7.57 12.69
C SER A 219 -1.36 -7.03 13.44
N ALA A 220 -0.15 -7.45 13.05
CA ALA A 220 1.09 -7.06 13.70
C ALA A 220 1.66 -5.71 13.20
N PHE A 221 1.32 -5.28 11.98
CA PHE A 221 1.92 -4.11 11.37
C PHE A 221 1.62 -2.82 12.14
N LYS A 222 2.68 -2.20 12.65
CA LYS A 222 2.66 -0.84 13.18
C LYS A 222 3.44 0.05 12.20
N PRO A 223 2.82 1.07 11.60
CA PRO A 223 3.54 1.94 10.67
C PRO A 223 4.68 2.62 11.41
N PHE A 224 5.87 2.59 10.80
CA PHE A 224 6.99 3.41 11.26
C PHE A 224 6.53 4.87 11.35
N LYS A 225 6.57 5.42 12.55
CA LYS A 225 6.44 6.85 12.79
C LYS A 225 7.87 7.33 13.07
N PRO A 226 8.49 8.13 12.19
CA PRO A 226 9.76 8.74 12.55
C PRO A 226 9.55 9.48 13.88
N GLU A 227 10.49 9.35 14.81
CA GLU A 227 10.57 10.25 15.95
C GLU A 227 10.67 11.66 15.37
N ARG A 228 9.57 12.40 15.45
CA ARG A 228 9.62 13.84 15.20
C ARG A 228 10.26 14.42 16.44
N GLU A 229 11.29 15.25 16.26
CA GLU A 229 11.73 16.10 17.35
C GLU A 229 10.50 16.81 17.93
N PRO A 230 10.35 16.84 19.26
CA PRO A 230 9.22 17.51 19.86
C PRO A 230 9.23 18.96 19.39
N VAL A 231 8.19 19.35 18.66
CA VAL A 231 8.01 20.74 18.25
C VAL A 231 7.86 21.56 19.51
N VAL A 232 8.87 22.38 19.81
CA VAL A 232 8.88 23.26 20.98
C VAL A 232 7.97 24.44 20.66
N TRP A 233 7.09 24.76 21.61
CA TRP A 233 6.33 26.00 21.59
C TRP A 233 7.03 26.95 22.56
N ASP A 234 7.26 28.18 22.13
CA ASP A 234 8.06 29.16 22.87
C ASP A 234 7.22 30.34 23.40
N GLU A 235 7.90 31.34 23.95
CA GLU A 235 7.24 32.54 24.47
C GLU A 235 6.61 33.40 23.36
N GLU A 236 7.13 33.37 22.13
CA GLU A 236 6.56 34.08 20.99
C GLU A 236 5.23 33.45 20.59
N ASP A 237 5.14 32.12 20.62
CA ASP A 237 3.89 31.42 20.37
C ASP A 237 2.81 31.76 21.39
N GLU A 238 3.15 31.84 22.69
CA GLU A 238 2.18 32.25 23.71
C GLU A 238 1.73 33.71 23.50
N GLN A 239 2.59 34.59 23.00
CA GLN A 239 2.22 35.97 22.63
C GLN A 239 1.22 35.96 21.47
N VAL A 240 1.43 35.15 20.43
CA VAL A 240 0.48 35.00 19.32
C VAL A 240 -0.87 34.50 19.84
N LEU A 241 -0.87 33.48 20.71
CA LEU A 241 -2.11 32.98 21.31
C LEU A 241 -2.81 34.04 22.18
N ALA A 242 -2.05 34.87 22.89
CA ALA A 242 -2.59 36.00 23.66
C ALA A 242 -3.29 37.03 22.76
N LEU A 243 -2.63 37.44 21.66
CA LEU A 243 -3.21 38.35 20.69
C LEU A 243 -4.50 37.79 20.07
N MET A 244 -4.53 36.48 19.79
CA MET A 244 -5.73 35.80 19.31
C MET A 244 -6.86 35.84 20.35
N ARG A 245 -6.56 35.59 21.64
CA ARG A 245 -7.56 35.68 22.74
C ARG A 245 -8.13 37.09 22.87
N ASP A 246 -7.29 38.12 22.77
CA ASP A 246 -7.70 39.52 22.89
C ASP A 246 -8.54 39.97 21.69
N HIS A 247 -8.15 39.56 20.48
CA HIS A 247 -8.95 39.81 19.27
C HIS A 247 -10.35 39.20 19.40
N VAL A 248 -10.43 37.92 19.75
CA VAL A 248 -11.70 37.20 19.91
C VAL A 248 -12.56 37.81 21.01
N SER A 249 -11.96 38.24 22.12
CA SER A 249 -12.67 38.92 23.22
C SER A 249 -13.28 40.24 22.76
N ARG A 250 -12.54 41.07 22.01
CA ARG A 250 -13.06 42.32 21.44
C ARG A 250 -14.20 42.09 20.44
N GLU A 251 -14.06 41.11 19.55
CA GLU A 251 -15.11 40.78 18.59
C GLU A 251 -16.36 40.18 19.28
N HIS A 252 -16.18 39.42 20.35
CA HIS A 252 -17.28 38.94 21.17
C HIS A 252 -18.03 40.09 21.85
N GLU A 253 -17.34 41.06 22.43
CA GLU A 253 -17.98 42.25 23.02
C GLU A 253 -18.71 43.09 21.97
N ARG A 254 -18.12 43.30 20.79
CA ARG A 254 -18.74 44.02 19.67
C ARG A 254 -20.03 43.36 19.20
N THR A 255 -20.01 42.04 19.05
CA THR A 255 -21.07 41.31 18.37
C THR A 255 -22.16 40.80 19.31
N VAL A 256 -21.77 40.35 20.50
CA VAL A 256 -22.65 39.70 21.48
C VAL A 256 -22.91 40.59 22.70
N GLY A 257 -22.13 41.64 22.94
CA GLY A 257 -22.15 42.42 24.19
C GLY A 257 -23.52 42.94 24.63
N ARG A 258 -24.43 43.26 23.69
CA ARG A 258 -25.80 43.71 24.00
C ARG A 258 -26.78 42.59 24.38
N GLN A 259 -26.44 41.33 24.06
CA GLN A 259 -27.25 40.13 24.31
C GLN A 259 -26.49 39.09 25.16
N LYS A 260 -25.42 39.51 25.86
CA LYS A 260 -24.48 38.62 26.55
C LYS A 260 -25.16 37.63 27.48
N THR A 261 -26.13 38.08 28.27
CA THR A 261 -26.88 37.22 29.20
C THR A 261 -27.61 36.08 28.48
N ALA A 262 -28.28 36.36 27.36
CA ALA A 262 -28.99 35.34 26.57
C ALA A 262 -28.02 34.38 25.85
N PHE A 263 -26.84 34.87 25.47
CA PHE A 263 -25.80 34.03 24.88
C PHE A 263 -25.15 33.09 25.92
N ASP A 264 -24.93 33.56 27.13
CA ASP A 264 -24.33 32.78 28.22
C ASP A 264 -25.27 31.67 28.75
N GLU A 265 -26.59 31.81 28.53
CA GLU A 265 -27.60 30.78 28.82
C GLU A 265 -27.60 29.59 27.82
N LEU A 266 -26.96 29.74 26.66
CA LEU A 266 -26.85 28.67 25.66
C LEU A 266 -25.85 27.59 26.08
N SER A 267 -26.05 26.33 25.63
CA SER A 267 -25.04 25.28 25.83
C SER A 267 -23.74 25.60 25.09
N SER A 268 -22.60 25.04 25.53
CA SER A 268 -21.29 25.30 24.88
C SER A 268 -21.28 24.96 23.38
N ARG A 269 -22.07 23.96 22.97
CA ARG A 269 -22.22 23.57 21.56
C ARG A 269 -23.01 24.59 20.76
N GLU A 270 -24.05 25.18 21.34
CA GLU A 270 -24.86 26.22 20.72
C GLU A 270 -24.10 27.56 20.66
N GLN A 271 -23.41 27.93 21.74
CA GLN A 271 -22.50 29.08 21.76
C GLN A 271 -21.46 28.99 20.65
N GLY A 272 -20.84 27.81 20.46
CA GLY A 272 -19.87 27.60 19.38
C GLY A 272 -20.45 27.80 17.98
N LYS A 273 -21.69 27.36 17.73
CA LYS A 273 -22.37 27.54 16.43
C LYS A 273 -22.75 28.99 16.17
N VAL A 274 -23.43 29.62 17.13
CA VAL A 274 -23.88 31.02 17.03
C VAL A 274 -22.68 31.95 16.84
N TYR A 275 -21.60 31.70 17.59
CA TYR A 275 -20.38 32.48 17.47
C TYR A 275 -19.71 32.30 16.09
N ALA A 276 -19.60 31.06 15.59
CA ALA A 276 -19.05 30.77 14.27
C ALA A 276 -19.84 31.42 13.11
N GLU A 277 -21.16 31.56 13.26
CA GLU A 277 -22.00 32.30 12.31
C GLU A 277 -21.72 33.80 12.34
N PHE A 278 -21.57 34.39 13.53
CA PHE A 278 -21.29 35.81 13.70
C PHE A 278 -19.96 36.25 13.08
N ILE A 279 -18.92 35.42 13.19
CA ILE A 279 -17.58 35.71 12.68
C ILE A 279 -17.35 35.17 11.25
N GLY A 280 -18.39 34.69 10.58
CA GLY A 280 -18.31 34.20 9.19
C GLY A 280 -17.46 32.93 8.98
N SER A 281 -16.97 32.31 10.06
CA SER A 281 -16.06 31.15 10.00
C SER A 281 -16.83 29.85 10.22
N ARG A 282 -17.33 29.27 9.11
CA ARG A 282 -17.99 27.94 9.13
C ARG A 282 -17.03 26.76 8.99
N ARG A 283 -15.72 27.00 8.83
CA ARG A 283 -14.72 25.94 8.61
C ARG A 283 -14.22 25.39 9.94
N ALA A 284 -14.37 24.09 10.16
CA ALA A 284 -13.60 23.39 11.19
C ALA A 284 -12.12 23.34 10.74
N PRO A 285 -11.11 23.68 11.57
CA PRO A 285 -11.12 23.81 13.04
C PRO A 285 -11.29 25.22 13.61
N GLN A 286 -11.50 26.26 12.80
CA GLN A 286 -11.52 27.66 13.25
C GLN A 286 -12.61 27.92 14.31
N ALA A 287 -13.82 27.35 14.15
CA ALA A 287 -14.90 27.46 15.14
C ALA A 287 -14.52 26.92 16.54
N PHE A 288 -13.72 25.86 16.61
CA PHE A 288 -13.23 25.30 17.87
C PHE A 288 -12.22 26.23 18.55
N LEU A 289 -11.30 26.81 17.78
CA LEU A 289 -10.28 27.74 18.28
C LEU A 289 -10.91 29.05 18.78
N LEU A 290 -11.90 29.56 18.05
CA LEU A 290 -12.66 30.75 18.42
C LEU A 290 -13.42 30.53 19.75
N HIS A 291 -13.97 29.34 19.95
CA HIS A 291 -14.59 28.97 21.23
C HIS A 291 -13.58 28.94 22.39
N LEU A 292 -12.41 28.34 22.19
CA LEU A 292 -11.36 28.31 23.21
C LEU A 292 -10.83 29.72 23.53
N ALA A 293 -10.57 30.52 22.50
CA ALA A 293 -10.06 31.88 22.64
C ALA A 293 -11.03 32.78 23.44
N ARG A 294 -12.33 32.70 23.16
CA ARG A 294 -13.38 33.44 23.91
C ARG A 294 -13.38 33.11 25.41
N ARG A 295 -13.04 31.86 25.76
CA ARG A 295 -12.98 31.40 27.16
C ARG A 295 -11.63 31.68 27.83
N GLY A 296 -10.69 32.31 27.13
CA GLY A 296 -9.32 32.46 27.61
C GLY A 296 -8.53 31.14 27.65
N GLU A 297 -9.02 30.09 26.98
CA GLU A 297 -8.49 28.72 27.06
C GLU A 297 -7.60 28.34 25.87
N LEU A 298 -7.21 29.31 25.05
CA LEU A 298 -6.31 29.09 23.92
C LEU A 298 -4.85 29.04 24.39
N THR A 299 -4.48 27.99 25.13
CA THR A 299 -3.13 27.82 25.74
C THR A 299 -2.22 26.94 24.88
N ILE A 300 -0.89 27.07 25.01
CA ILE A 300 0.10 26.18 24.37
C ILE A 300 -0.26 24.68 24.53
N GLU A 301 -0.56 24.19 25.73
CA GLU A 301 -0.85 22.76 25.97
C GLU A 301 -2.00 22.24 25.08
N LYS A 302 -3.08 23.02 24.97
CA LYS A 302 -4.24 22.69 24.13
C LYS A 302 -3.91 22.82 22.65
N MET A 303 -3.07 23.78 22.25
CA MET A 303 -2.67 23.98 20.85
C MET A 303 -1.66 22.95 20.36
N GLN A 304 -0.77 22.47 21.23
CA GLN A 304 0.08 21.31 20.97
C GLN A 304 -0.74 20.07 20.62
N ARG A 305 -1.84 19.84 21.35
CA ARG A 305 -2.75 18.70 21.05
C ARG A 305 -3.57 18.93 19.79
N ALA A 306 -4.07 20.15 19.57
CA ALA A 306 -5.03 20.45 18.50
C ALA A 306 -4.37 20.74 17.13
N LEU A 307 -3.28 21.50 17.11
CA LEU A 307 -2.61 21.98 15.90
C LEU A 307 -1.28 21.28 15.63
N GLN A 308 -0.61 20.77 16.69
CA GLN A 308 0.66 20.02 16.66
C GLN A 308 1.89 20.82 16.22
N ASN A 309 1.72 21.96 15.56
CA ASN A 309 2.78 22.85 15.10
C ASN A 309 2.32 24.33 15.26
N PRO A 310 3.18 25.23 15.76
CA PRO A 310 2.84 26.62 16.04
C PRO A 310 2.62 27.48 14.78
N ASP A 311 3.25 27.16 13.65
CA ASP A 311 3.06 27.89 12.38
C ASP A 311 1.61 27.81 11.90
N ARG A 312 0.90 26.73 12.24
CA ARG A 312 -0.54 26.63 12.01
C ARG A 312 -1.32 27.63 12.85
N ALA A 313 -0.91 27.88 14.08
CA ALA A 313 -1.54 28.91 14.91
C ALA A 313 -1.25 30.31 14.35
N ARG A 314 -0.01 30.58 13.95
CA ARG A 314 0.39 31.86 13.30
C ARG A 314 -0.38 32.12 12.02
N LYS A 315 -0.52 31.13 11.14
CA LYS A 315 -1.32 31.23 9.93
C LYS A 315 -2.79 31.53 10.23
N ILE A 316 -3.37 30.88 11.23
CA ILE A 316 -4.75 31.15 11.65
C ILE A 316 -4.88 32.55 12.26
N ALA A 317 -3.88 33.01 13.00
CA ALA A 317 -3.83 34.38 13.53
C ALA A 317 -3.78 35.42 12.39
N ALA A 318 -2.99 35.17 11.34
CA ALA A 318 -2.96 36.00 10.15
C ALA A 318 -4.31 35.98 9.38
N ASP A 319 -4.94 34.80 9.22
CA ASP A 319 -6.29 34.68 8.64
C ASP A 319 -7.34 35.48 9.44
N TRP A 320 -7.13 35.67 10.75
CA TRP A 320 -7.99 36.48 11.62
C TRP A 320 -7.63 37.97 11.62
N GLY A 321 -6.60 38.38 10.87
CA GLY A 321 -6.07 39.75 10.87
C GLY A 321 -5.43 40.16 12.20
N VAL A 322 -4.95 39.18 12.97
CA VAL A 322 -4.27 39.39 14.26
C VAL A 322 -2.77 39.63 14.05
N LEU A 323 -2.18 39.02 13.02
CA LEU A 323 -0.79 39.20 12.58
C LEU A 323 -0.77 39.74 11.15
N ASN A 324 0.29 40.47 10.78
CA ASN A 324 0.50 40.87 9.38
C ASN A 324 1.10 39.69 8.58
N GLU A 325 0.90 39.66 7.26
CA GLU A 325 1.43 38.58 6.41
C GLU A 325 2.97 38.48 6.45
N GLU A 326 3.67 39.60 6.69
CA GLU A 326 5.14 39.66 6.84
C GLU A 326 5.63 38.92 8.10
N ASP A 327 4.81 38.78 9.15
CA ASP A 327 5.16 38.09 10.41
C ASP A 327 5.05 36.55 10.29
N VAL A 328 4.55 36.03 9.16
CA VAL A 328 4.31 34.59 8.93
C VAL A 328 5.45 33.93 8.15
N GLU A 329 6.20 34.69 7.34
CA GLU A 329 7.25 34.15 6.47
C GLU A 329 8.56 33.81 7.21
N ASP A 330 8.89 34.50 8.30
CA ASP A 330 10.13 34.26 9.08
C ASP A 330 10.15 32.91 9.85
N GLY A 331 9.00 32.23 9.96
CA GLY A 331 8.87 30.94 10.64
C GLY A 331 8.90 29.70 9.73
N LEU A 332 8.87 29.87 8.40
CA LEU A 332 8.73 28.76 7.45
C LEU A 332 10.06 28.19 6.92
N ASP A 333 11.19 28.80 7.28
CA ASP A 333 12.52 28.47 6.72
C ASP A 333 13.52 27.96 7.78
N LYS A 334 13.05 27.27 8.84
CA LYS A 334 13.90 26.54 9.79
C LYS A 334 13.47 25.11 10.03
#